data_AF-A0A218YWV3-F1
#
_entry.id   AF-A0A218YWV3-F1
#
_cell.length_a   1.000
_cell.length_b   1.000
_cell.length_c   1.000
_cell.angle_alpha   90.00
_cell.angle_beta   90.00
_cell.angle_gamma   90.00
#
_symmetry.space_group_name_H-M   'P 1'
#
loop_
_entity.id
_entity.type
_entity.pdbx_description
1 polymer ?
#
loop_
_entity_poly.entity_id
_entity_poly.type
_entity_poly.pdbx_seq_one_letter_code
_entity_poly.pdbx_strand_id
1 'polypeptide(L)'
;MRCSTFVALSVAVAAPAVLSQYLPQPPPIEYTQVQEINQTTRTGQLSYGASNLDFGYSAGAGINFGNGLVGGGFNAGIPGKENGGSLGGGWTVTARNITFGLGAAFNNMTVDVAIVADKVTGYLSVKVNGKEVAL
;
A
#
# COMPACT_ATOMS: atom_id res chain seq x y z
N MET A 1 -4.09 -64.59 61.36
CA MET A 1 -3.32 -63.91 60.29
C MET A 1 -4.30 -63.02 59.55
N ARG A 2 -4.16 -61.69 59.65
CA ARG A 2 -5.07 -60.70 59.05
C ARG A 2 -4.44 -60.19 57.76
N CYS A 3 -5.11 -60.38 56.62
CA CYS A 3 -4.71 -59.77 55.35
C CYS A 3 -5.12 -58.29 55.34
N SER A 4 -4.14 -57.41 55.21
CA SER A 4 -4.37 -55.98 54.98
C SER A 4 -4.26 -55.69 53.49
N THR A 5 -5.37 -55.35 52.86
CA THR A 5 -5.44 -54.82 51.50
C THR A 5 -5.02 -53.35 51.53
N PHE A 6 -3.90 -52.99 50.91
CA PHE A 6 -3.58 -51.60 50.63
C PHE A 6 -3.96 -51.27 49.19
N VAL A 7 -4.90 -50.34 49.04
CA VAL A 7 -5.33 -49.75 47.78
C VAL A 7 -4.22 -48.83 47.28
N ALA A 8 -3.71 -49.08 46.07
CA ALA A 8 -2.78 -48.19 45.41
C ALA A 8 -3.55 -47.00 44.80
N LEU A 9 -3.38 -45.82 45.39
CA LEU A 9 -3.87 -44.56 44.85
C LEU A 9 -2.76 -43.99 43.94
N SER A 10 -2.82 -44.25 42.64
CA SER A 10 -1.91 -43.60 41.69
C SER A 10 -2.38 -42.17 41.43
N VAL A 11 -1.55 -41.23 41.87
CA VAL A 11 -1.67 -39.79 41.59
C VAL A 11 -1.52 -39.59 40.08
N ALA A 12 -2.56 -39.06 39.44
CA ALA A 12 -2.48 -38.57 38.08
C ALA A 12 -1.53 -37.36 38.05
N VAL A 13 -0.31 -37.55 37.56
CA VAL A 13 0.60 -36.43 37.27
C VAL A 13 0.01 -35.70 36.06
N ALA A 14 -0.44 -34.48 36.30
CA ALA A 14 -1.02 -33.59 35.31
C ALA A 14 -0.09 -33.46 34.10
N ALA A 15 -0.63 -33.75 32.91
CA ALA A 15 0.02 -33.38 31.66
C ALA A 15 0.29 -31.87 31.68
N PRO A 16 1.45 -31.39 31.19
CA PRO A 16 1.66 -29.96 31.04
C PRO A 16 0.58 -29.46 30.08
N ALA A 17 -0.33 -28.64 30.61
CA ALA A 17 -1.22 -27.84 29.79
C ALA A 17 -0.31 -26.99 28.90
N VAL A 18 -0.28 -27.31 27.61
CA VAL A 18 0.35 -26.47 26.59
C VAL A 18 -0.55 -25.25 26.45
N LEU A 19 -0.42 -24.34 27.41
CA LEU A 19 -1.09 -23.05 27.43
C LEU A 19 -0.36 -22.16 26.44
N SER A 20 -0.88 -22.20 25.21
CA SER A 20 -1.09 -21.07 24.31
C SER A 20 0.05 -20.07 24.21
N GLN A 21 0.62 -19.95 23.01
CA GLN A 21 0.40 -18.75 22.21
C GLN A 21 0.31 -19.16 20.73
N TYR A 22 -0.86 -19.64 20.29
CA TYR A 22 -1.19 -19.53 18.86
C TYR A 22 -1.52 -18.04 18.66
N LEU A 23 -0.48 -17.21 18.55
CA LEU A 23 -0.68 -15.85 18.07
C LEU A 23 -1.36 -16.00 16.71
N PRO A 24 -2.51 -15.33 16.48
CA PRO A 24 -3.11 -15.33 15.16
C PRO A 24 -2.03 -14.88 14.18
N GLN A 25 -1.71 -15.76 13.23
CA GLN A 25 -0.78 -15.41 12.17
C GLN A 25 -1.35 -14.19 11.44
N PRO A 26 -0.52 -13.18 11.12
CA PRO A 26 -0.99 -12.08 10.30
C PRO A 26 -1.56 -12.65 8.99
N PRO A 27 -2.61 -12.02 8.43
CA PRO A 27 -3.17 -12.46 7.16
C PRO A 27 -2.07 -12.51 6.09
N PRO A 28 -2.12 -13.47 5.15
CA PRO A 28 -1.14 -13.53 4.09
C PRO A 28 -1.19 -12.26 3.24
N ILE A 29 -0.03 -11.84 2.73
CA ILE A 29 0.05 -10.76 1.75
C ILE A 29 -0.75 -11.17 0.51
N GLU A 30 -1.67 -10.30 0.12
CA GLU A 30 -2.49 -10.46 -1.07
C GLU A 30 -1.88 -9.64 -2.20
N TYR A 31 -1.83 -10.21 -3.40
CA TYR A 31 -1.33 -9.53 -4.60
C TYR A 31 -2.44 -9.37 -5.61
N THR A 32 -2.50 -8.20 -6.25
CA THR A 32 -3.43 -7.93 -7.34
C THR A 32 -2.65 -7.51 -8.58
N GLN A 33 -3.16 -7.92 -9.75
CA GLN A 33 -2.66 -7.49 -11.04
C GLN A 33 -3.85 -7.11 -11.92
N VAL A 34 -3.73 -5.97 -12.57
CA VAL A 34 -4.63 -5.54 -13.64
C VAL A 34 -3.83 -5.44 -14.92
N GLN A 35 -4.29 -6.10 -15.98
CA GLN A 35 -3.67 -5.99 -17.30
C GLN A 35 -4.75 -5.99 -18.37
N GLU A 36 -4.88 -4.87 -19.06
CA GLU A 36 -5.82 -4.72 -20.17
C GLU A 36 -5.15 -3.94 -21.30
N ILE A 37 -5.21 -4.46 -22.52
CA ILE A 37 -4.65 -3.83 -23.71
C ILE A 37 -5.66 -3.94 -24.83
N ASN A 38 -6.06 -2.80 -25.38
CA ASN A 38 -6.85 -2.72 -26.59
C ASN A 38 -6.00 -2.07 -27.70
N GLN A 39 -5.54 -2.91 -28.63
CA GLN A 39 -4.73 -2.50 -29.77
C GLN A 39 -5.50 -1.57 -30.74
N THR A 40 -6.81 -1.79 -30.89
CA THR A 40 -7.67 -1.02 -31.80
C THR A 40 -7.82 0.42 -31.32
N THR A 41 -8.15 0.61 -30.05
CA THR A 41 -8.29 1.94 -29.44
C THR A 41 -6.96 2.52 -28.94
N ARG A 42 -5.87 1.74 -28.99
CA ARG A 42 -4.54 2.08 -28.43
C ARG A 42 -4.64 2.51 -26.97
N THR A 43 -5.49 1.84 -26.20
CA THR A 43 -5.67 2.09 -24.77
C THR A 43 -5.22 0.88 -23.97
N GLY A 44 -4.80 1.11 -22.73
CA GLY A 44 -4.51 0.02 -21.82
C GLY A 44 -4.12 0.47 -20.43
N GLN A 45 -4.04 -0.52 -19.55
CA GLN A 45 -3.62 -0.37 -18.17
C GLN A 45 -2.81 -1.60 -17.74
N LEU A 46 -1.77 -1.35 -16.96
CA LEU A 46 -1.00 -2.37 -16.26
C LEU A 46 -0.76 -1.87 -14.85
N SER A 47 -1.23 -2.61 -13.86
CA SER A 47 -1.05 -2.26 -12.44
C SER A 47 -0.75 -3.49 -11.61
N TYR A 48 0.08 -3.30 -10.59
CA TYR A 48 0.37 -4.27 -9.56
C TYR A 48 0.05 -3.67 -8.20
N GLY A 49 -0.55 -4.46 -7.33
CA GLY A 49 -0.87 -4.08 -5.96
C GLY A 49 -0.52 -5.18 -4.98
N ALA A 50 -0.29 -4.78 -3.74
CA ALA A 50 -0.20 -5.66 -2.60
C ALA A 50 -1.03 -5.09 -1.44
N SER A 51 -1.77 -5.95 -0.75
CA SER A 51 -2.53 -5.66 0.47
C SER A 51 -2.13 -6.63 1.59
N ASN A 52 -2.64 -6.40 2.80
CA ASN A 52 -2.24 -7.11 4.00
C ASN A 52 -0.74 -7.01 4.30
N LEU A 53 -0.11 -5.88 3.91
CA LEU A 53 1.24 -5.56 4.33
C LEU A 53 1.24 -5.22 5.83
N ASP A 54 2.44 -5.09 6.42
CA ASP A 54 2.58 -4.71 7.83
C ASP A 54 1.73 -3.48 8.18
N PHE A 55 1.18 -3.49 9.39
CA PHE A 55 0.25 -2.45 9.90
C PHE A 55 -1.06 -2.32 9.09
N GLY A 56 -1.35 -3.31 8.24
CA GLY A 56 -2.51 -3.36 7.34
C GLY A 56 -2.35 -2.53 6.07
N TYR A 57 -1.10 -2.24 5.68
CA TYR A 57 -0.83 -1.33 4.56
C TYR A 57 -1.18 -1.98 3.22
N SER A 58 -1.37 -1.11 2.23
CA SER A 58 -1.36 -1.48 0.83
C SER A 58 -0.33 -0.66 0.09
N ALA A 59 0.19 -1.25 -0.99
CA ALA A 59 1.06 -0.56 -1.92
C ALA A 59 0.68 -0.96 -3.34
N GLY A 60 0.92 -0.07 -4.29
CA GLY A 60 0.64 -0.35 -5.68
C GLY A 60 1.39 0.59 -6.59
N ALA A 61 1.56 0.14 -7.83
CA ALA A 61 2.07 0.96 -8.91
C ALA A 61 1.39 0.55 -10.21
N GLY A 62 1.17 1.52 -11.10
CA GLY A 62 0.51 1.27 -12.35
C GLY A 62 0.78 2.31 -13.40
N ILE A 63 0.48 1.93 -14.63
CA ILE A 63 0.51 2.77 -15.81
C ILE A 63 -0.82 2.64 -16.57
N ASN A 64 -1.24 3.73 -17.17
CA ASN A 64 -2.41 3.82 -18.02
C ASN A 64 -2.05 4.62 -19.28
N PHE A 65 -2.54 4.19 -20.44
CA PHE A 65 -2.30 4.88 -21.69
C PHE A 65 -3.54 4.89 -22.56
N GLY A 66 -3.74 5.97 -23.32
CA GLY A 66 -4.89 6.11 -24.21
C GLY A 66 -5.07 7.54 -24.72
N ASN A 67 -5.63 7.68 -25.93
CA ASN A 67 -6.10 8.96 -26.51
C ASN A 67 -5.17 10.16 -26.29
N GLY A 68 -3.87 10.01 -26.59
CA GLY A 68 -2.89 11.11 -26.50
C GLY A 68 -2.36 11.39 -25.09
N LEU A 69 -2.60 10.47 -24.16
CA LEU A 69 -2.13 10.51 -22.78
C LEU A 69 -1.42 9.20 -22.41
N VAL A 70 -0.33 9.31 -21.66
CA VAL A 70 0.28 8.22 -20.90
C VAL A 70 0.47 8.72 -19.49
N GLY A 71 0.04 7.95 -18.50
CA GLY A 71 0.20 8.28 -17.10
C GLY A 71 0.61 7.06 -16.30
N GLY A 72 1.03 7.33 -15.08
CA GLY A 72 1.29 6.29 -14.12
C GLY A 72 1.35 6.86 -12.73
N GLY A 73 1.43 5.98 -11.75
CA GLY A 73 1.50 6.38 -10.36
C GLY A 73 1.76 5.21 -9.45
N PHE A 74 1.89 5.55 -8.17
CA PHE A 74 2.11 4.60 -7.11
C PHE A 74 1.50 5.11 -5.81
N ASN A 75 1.29 4.17 -4.89
CA ASN A 75 0.91 4.46 -3.52
C ASN A 75 1.56 3.43 -2.60
N ALA A 76 1.76 3.82 -1.34
CA ALA A 76 2.19 2.98 -0.24
C ALA A 76 1.60 3.54 1.06
N GLY A 77 1.04 2.68 1.90
CA GLY A 77 0.40 3.07 3.16
C GLY A 77 -1.11 3.25 3.05
N ILE A 78 -1.73 3.72 4.13
CA ILE A 78 -3.19 3.83 4.24
C ILE A 78 -3.58 5.31 4.36
N PRO A 79 -4.18 5.92 3.32
CA PRO A 79 -4.76 7.24 3.43
C PRO A 79 -5.81 7.26 4.54
N GLY A 80 -5.66 8.13 5.53
CA GLY A 80 -6.67 8.33 6.59
C GLY A 80 -6.61 7.38 7.78
N LYS A 81 -5.64 6.44 7.89
CA LYS A 81 -5.35 5.82 9.19
C LYS A 81 -4.45 6.74 10.00
N GLU A 82 -4.96 7.15 11.14
CA GLU A 82 -4.25 7.91 12.16
C GLU A 82 -2.88 7.25 12.44
N ASN A 83 -1.79 7.95 12.09
CA ASN A 83 -0.40 7.66 12.46
C ASN A 83 0.42 6.68 11.60
N GLY A 84 -0.12 6.07 10.55
CA GLY A 84 0.67 5.11 9.74
C GLY A 84 1.63 5.75 8.73
N GLY A 85 1.25 6.93 8.26
CA GLY A 85 1.91 7.55 7.13
C GLY A 85 1.59 6.86 5.79
N SER A 86 1.65 7.66 4.74
CA SER A 86 1.39 7.24 3.38
C SER A 86 2.27 8.03 2.43
N LEU A 87 2.67 7.40 1.33
CA LEU A 87 3.35 8.04 0.23
C LEU A 87 2.64 7.65 -1.05
N GLY A 88 2.43 8.60 -1.95
CA GLY A 88 1.91 8.31 -3.27
C GLY A 88 2.37 9.36 -4.25
N GLY A 89 2.28 9.03 -5.51
CA GLY A 89 2.66 9.95 -6.56
C GLY A 89 2.12 9.51 -7.89
N GLY A 90 2.18 10.43 -8.84
CA GLY A 90 1.68 10.18 -10.17
C GLY A 90 2.33 11.10 -11.17
N TRP A 91 2.24 10.72 -12.43
CA TRP A 91 2.68 11.53 -13.53
C TRP A 91 1.73 11.35 -14.70
N THR A 92 1.70 12.34 -15.57
CA THR A 92 0.93 12.29 -16.80
C THR A 92 1.70 13.04 -17.87
N VAL A 93 1.82 12.42 -19.03
CA VAL A 93 2.38 12.99 -20.24
C VAL A 93 1.24 13.08 -21.26
N THR A 94 1.00 14.28 -21.75
CA THR A 94 0.08 14.53 -22.85
C THR A 94 0.83 15.10 -24.04
N ALA A 95 0.13 15.30 -25.15
CA ALA A 95 0.66 16.06 -26.26
C ALA A 95 1.02 17.51 -25.88
N ARG A 96 0.53 18.08 -24.77
CA ARG A 96 0.75 19.49 -24.40
C ARG A 96 1.67 19.68 -23.20
N ASN A 97 1.58 18.82 -22.21
CA ASN A 97 2.23 19.04 -20.93
C ASN A 97 2.68 17.72 -20.28
N ILE A 98 3.57 17.89 -19.31
CA ILE A 98 3.96 16.86 -18.36
C ILE A 98 3.53 17.36 -16.99
N THR A 99 2.82 16.52 -16.25
CA THR A 99 2.50 16.76 -14.84
C THR A 99 3.15 15.68 -14.00
N PHE A 100 3.68 16.06 -12.84
CA PHE A 100 4.17 15.15 -11.81
C PHE A 100 3.59 15.57 -10.46
N GLY A 101 3.21 14.61 -9.64
CA GLY A 101 2.67 14.82 -8.31
C GLY A 101 3.29 13.85 -7.32
N LEU A 102 3.58 14.33 -6.11
CA LEU A 102 4.02 13.52 -4.98
C LEU A 102 3.29 13.99 -3.73
N GLY A 103 2.59 13.07 -3.07
CA GLY A 103 1.90 13.29 -1.80
C GLY A 103 2.47 12.39 -0.72
N ALA A 104 2.71 12.94 0.46
CA ALA A 104 3.08 12.19 1.65
C ALA A 104 2.27 12.67 2.86
N ALA A 105 1.93 11.75 3.75
CA ALA A 105 1.40 12.05 5.07
C ALA A 105 2.20 11.29 6.12
N PHE A 106 2.48 11.91 7.25
CA PHE A 106 3.14 11.27 8.40
C PHE A 106 2.88 12.09 9.67
N ASN A 107 2.40 11.48 10.75
CA ASN A 107 2.19 12.14 12.04
C ASN A 107 1.50 13.52 11.94
N ASN A 108 0.33 13.59 11.31
CA ASN A 108 -0.44 14.81 11.06
C ASN A 108 0.24 15.87 10.19
N MET A 109 1.42 15.58 9.63
CA MET A 109 2.04 16.39 8.59
C MET A 109 1.62 15.86 7.23
N THR A 110 1.27 16.76 6.33
CA THR A 110 1.05 16.46 4.92
C THR A 110 1.98 17.29 4.05
N VAL A 111 2.51 16.66 3.01
CA VAL A 111 3.30 17.28 1.97
C VAL A 111 2.68 16.89 0.65
N ASP A 112 2.33 17.87 -0.16
CA ASP A 112 1.86 17.71 -1.53
C ASP A 112 2.77 18.53 -2.44
N VAL A 113 3.34 17.90 -3.45
CA VAL A 113 4.18 18.53 -4.46
C VAL A 113 3.55 18.30 -5.81
N ALA A 114 3.30 19.35 -6.57
CA ALA A 114 2.81 19.27 -7.93
C ALA A 114 3.73 20.06 -8.87
N ILE A 115 4.14 19.43 -9.96
CA ILE A 115 4.99 20.01 -11.00
C ILE A 115 4.20 19.97 -12.31
N VAL A 116 4.20 21.08 -13.04
CA VAL A 116 3.60 21.17 -14.37
C VAL A 116 4.60 21.82 -15.31
N ALA A 117 4.92 21.14 -16.41
CA ALA A 117 5.67 21.68 -17.54
C ALA A 117 4.75 21.75 -18.77
N ASP A 118 4.43 22.95 -19.23
CA ASP A 118 3.60 23.19 -20.42
C ASP A 118 4.49 23.57 -21.61
N LYS A 119 4.49 22.73 -22.65
CA LYS A 119 5.37 22.92 -23.82
C LYS A 119 4.95 24.08 -24.71
N VAL A 120 3.68 24.49 -24.67
CA VAL A 120 3.12 25.50 -25.58
C VAL A 120 3.50 26.89 -25.09
N THR A 121 3.48 27.08 -23.78
CA THR A 121 3.80 28.35 -23.12
C THR A 121 5.25 28.42 -22.65
N GLY A 122 5.95 27.29 -22.56
CA GLY A 122 7.26 27.18 -21.91
C GLY A 122 7.18 27.33 -20.38
N TYR A 123 5.96 27.33 -19.82
CA TYR A 123 5.72 27.53 -18.40
C TYR A 123 6.10 26.28 -17.61
N LEU A 124 6.89 26.48 -16.55
CA LEU A 124 7.21 25.49 -15.54
C LEU A 124 6.72 26.01 -14.19
N SER A 125 5.90 25.22 -13.50
CA SER A 125 5.37 25.54 -12.17
C SER A 125 5.68 24.42 -11.21
N VAL A 126 6.10 24.78 -9.99
CA VAL A 126 6.18 23.86 -8.86
C VAL A 126 5.33 24.42 -7.74
N LYS A 127 4.43 23.59 -7.22
CA LYS A 127 3.60 23.92 -6.06
C LYS A 127 3.92 22.97 -4.92
N VAL A 128 4.03 23.51 -3.73
CA VAL A 128 4.13 22.76 -2.47
C VAL A 128 2.95 23.14 -1.60
N ASN A 129 2.15 22.15 -1.20
CA ASN A 129 0.92 22.33 -0.44
C ASN A 129 -0.01 23.37 -1.09
N GLY A 130 -0.15 23.29 -2.41
CA GLY A 130 -0.96 24.21 -3.23
C GLY A 130 -0.37 25.60 -3.44
N LYS A 131 0.76 25.95 -2.82
CA LYS A 131 1.43 27.25 -2.97
C LYS A 131 2.55 27.16 -4.00
N GLU A 132 2.56 28.09 -4.94
CA GLU A 132 3.62 28.18 -5.95
C GLU A 132 4.97 28.56 -5.31
N VAL A 133 6.02 27.89 -5.74
CA VAL A 133 7.40 28.08 -5.28
C VAL A 133 8.22 28.67 -6.43
N ALA A 134 9.04 29.68 -6.13
CA ALA A 134 9.94 30.26 -7.12
C ALA A 134 11.02 29.25 -7.55
N LEU A 135 11.31 29.22 -8.84
CA LEU A 135 12.26 28.31 -9.50
C LEU A 135 13.58 28.99 -9.85
#